data_AF-A0A1E5QUS9-F1
#
_entry.id   AF-A0A1E5QUS9-F1
#
_cell.length_a   1.000
_cell.length_b   1.000
_cell.length_c   1.000
_cell.angle_alpha   90.00
_cell.angle_beta   90.00
_cell.angle_gamma   90.00
#
_symmetry.space_group_name_H-M   'P 1'
#
loop_
_entity.id
_entity.type
_entity.pdbx_description
1 polymer ?
#
loop_
_entity_poly.entity_id
_entity_poly.type
_entity_poly.pdbx_seq_one_letter_code
_entity_poly.pdbx_strand_id
1 'polypeptide(L)'
;MVEDKDSRNNNFTFRLTDDERGKAIALSEEREISLSELFRSVLYRKIPKTPSEVKVKTLLKLGEVGNEIDKLMVDIPVEKQKKFKELKELLAELGDEIELCP
;
A
#
# COMPACT_ATOMS: atom_id res chain seq x y z
N MET A 1 -0.04 -1.13 40.73
CA MET A 1 -0.47 -2.14 39.75
C MET A 1 -1.03 -1.36 38.58
N VAL A 2 -0.31 -1.31 37.47
CA VAL A 2 -0.75 -0.62 36.25
C VAL A 2 -1.65 -1.60 35.52
N GLU A 3 -2.95 -1.30 35.45
CA GLU A 3 -3.85 -2.03 34.56
C GLU A 3 -3.42 -1.72 33.12
N ASP A 4 -2.80 -2.71 32.47
CA ASP A 4 -2.64 -2.72 31.02
C ASP A 4 -4.03 -2.73 30.39
N LYS A 5 -4.51 -1.54 30.02
CA LYS A 5 -5.67 -1.40 29.14
C LYS A 5 -5.28 -1.96 27.78
N ASP A 6 -5.74 -3.18 27.52
CA ASP A 6 -5.63 -3.89 26.25
C ASP A 6 -6.33 -3.07 25.14
N SER A 7 -5.57 -2.15 24.57
CA SER A 7 -6.00 -1.09 23.65
C SER A 7 -6.17 -1.59 22.21
N ARG A 8 -6.33 -2.91 22.02
CA ARG A 8 -6.35 -3.54 20.68
C ARG A 8 -7.51 -4.50 20.43
N ASN A 9 -8.44 -4.69 21.35
CA ASN A 9 -9.53 -5.65 21.15
C ASN A 9 -10.81 -4.97 20.62
N ASN A 10 -10.73 -4.45 19.39
CA ASN A 10 -11.92 -4.02 18.66
C ASN A 10 -12.70 -5.28 18.23
N ASN A 11 -13.82 -5.55 18.89
CA ASN A 11 -14.72 -6.64 18.53
C ASN A 11 -15.54 -6.25 17.30
N PHE A 12 -15.40 -7.00 16.22
CA PHE A 12 -16.18 -6.84 14.99
C PHE A 12 -17.21 -7.97 14.88
N THR A 13 -18.45 -7.62 14.55
CA THR A 13 -19.51 -8.61 14.30
C THR A 13 -19.80 -8.70 12.81
N PHE A 14 -19.66 -9.90 12.24
CA PHE A 14 -20.03 -10.21 10.87
C PHE A 14 -21.36 -10.95 10.84
N ARG A 15 -22.27 -10.54 9.95
CA ARG A 15 -23.49 -11.29 9.65
C ARG A 15 -23.24 -12.06 8.36
N LEU A 16 -23.35 -13.38 8.44
CA LEU A 16 -23.20 -14.29 7.31
C LEU A 16 -24.55 -14.97 7.06
N THR A 17 -24.84 -15.27 5.81
CA THR A 17 -25.87 -16.24 5.46
C THR A 17 -25.44 -17.65 5.88
N ASP A 18 -26.39 -18.58 5.97
CA ASP A 18 -26.09 -19.96 6.38
C ASP A 18 -25.10 -20.65 5.43
N ASP A 19 -25.20 -20.38 4.13
CA ASP A 19 -24.27 -20.88 3.10
C ASP A 19 -22.85 -20.31 3.28
N GLU A 20 -22.73 -18.99 3.47
CA GLU A 20 -21.44 -18.33 3.72
C GLU A 20 -20.79 -18.84 5.01
N ARG A 21 -21.60 -19.06 6.05
CA ARG A 21 -21.11 -19.64 7.31
C ARG A 21 -20.57 -21.05 7.11
N GLY A 22 -21.30 -21.89 6.36
CA GLY A 22 -20.85 -23.25 6.03
C GLY A 22 -19.52 -23.26 5.29
N LYS A 23 -19.38 -22.40 4.27
CA LYS A 23 -18.13 -22.24 3.51
C LYS A 23 -16.97 -21.74 4.38
N ALA A 24 -17.22 -20.77 5.25
CA ALA A 24 -16.19 -20.24 6.15
C ALA A 24 -15.70 -21.30 7.15
N ILE A 25 -16.61 -22.12 7.70
CA ILE A 25 -16.25 -23.21 8.62
C ILE A 25 -15.42 -24.27 7.90
N ALA A 26 -15.87 -24.76 6.75
CA ALA A 26 -15.15 -25.76 5.97
C ALA A 26 -13.72 -25.30 5.61
N LEU A 27 -13.58 -24.02 5.21
CA LEU A 27 -12.29 -23.43 4.87
C LEU A 27 -11.39 -23.21 6.10
N SER A 28 -11.99 -22.95 7.27
CA SER A 28 -11.29 -22.84 8.56
C SER A 28 -10.69 -24.19 8.95
N GLU A 29 -11.48 -25.26 8.82
CA GLU A 29 -11.09 -26.63 9.12
C GLU A 29 -10.03 -27.14 8.15
N GLU A 30 -10.21 -26.92 6.84
CA GLU A 30 -9.24 -27.29 5.80
C GLU A 30 -7.85 -26.68 6.04
N ARG A 31 -7.82 -25.44 6.56
CA ARG A 31 -6.58 -24.67 6.77
C ARG A 31 -6.05 -24.77 8.19
N GLU A 32 -6.72 -25.49 9.09
CA GLU A 32 -6.37 -25.62 10.50
C GLU A 32 -6.18 -24.25 11.21
N ILE A 33 -6.94 -23.24 10.81
CA ILE A 33 -6.93 -21.90 11.41
C ILE A 33 -8.28 -21.60 12.05
N SER A 34 -8.33 -20.62 12.95
CA SER A 34 -9.60 -20.15 13.50
C SER A 34 -10.38 -19.31 12.48
N LEU A 35 -11.72 -19.28 12.62
CA LEU A 35 -12.57 -18.38 11.83
C LEU A 35 -12.13 -16.90 11.97
N SER A 36 -11.70 -16.50 13.16
CA SER A 36 -11.16 -15.16 13.42
C SER A 36 -9.92 -14.86 12.56
N GLU A 37 -8.98 -15.79 12.48
CA GLU A 37 -7.79 -15.66 11.64
C GLU A 37 -8.13 -15.67 10.15
N LEU A 38 -9.09 -16.51 9.74
CA LEU A 38 -9.59 -16.53 8.38
C LEU A 38 -10.17 -15.15 7.99
N PHE A 39 -11.07 -14.57 8.79
CA PHE A 39 -11.64 -13.25 8.52
C PHE A 39 -10.58 -12.15 8.57
N ARG A 40 -9.68 -12.18 9.55
CA ARG A 40 -8.55 -11.23 9.62
C ARG A 40 -7.69 -11.31 8.36
N SER A 41 -7.39 -12.52 7.85
CA SER A 41 -6.58 -12.69 6.65
C SER A 41 -7.25 -12.08 5.41
N VAL A 42 -8.58 -12.17 5.30
CA VAL A 42 -9.34 -11.57 4.18
C VAL A 42 -9.42 -10.06 4.35
N LEU A 43 -9.73 -9.57 5.56
CA LEU A 43 -9.84 -8.14 5.86
C LEU A 43 -8.49 -7.44 5.66
N TYR A 44 -7.40 -7.96 6.21
CA TYR A 44 -6.07 -7.38 6.04
C TYR A 44 -5.51 -7.54 4.62
N ARG A 45 -5.99 -8.50 3.83
CA ARG A 45 -5.68 -8.57 2.39
C ARG A 45 -6.44 -7.54 1.58
N LYS A 46 -7.68 -7.20 1.95
CA LYS A 46 -8.55 -6.28 1.21
C LYS A 46 -8.47 -4.83 1.67
N ILE A 47 -8.01 -4.58 2.89
CA ILE A 47 -7.70 -3.22 3.33
C ILE A 47 -6.39 -2.84 2.64
N PRO A 48 -6.37 -1.81 1.77
CA PRO A 48 -5.12 -1.33 1.21
C PRO A 48 -4.22 -0.97 2.38
N LYS A 49 -3.05 -1.60 2.45
CA LYS A 49 -2.05 -1.23 3.45
C LYS A 49 -1.75 0.24 3.24
N THR A 50 -1.90 1.05 4.28
CA THR A 50 -1.40 2.42 4.24
C THR A 50 0.07 2.36 3.83
N PRO A 51 0.50 3.06 2.77
CA PRO A 51 1.89 3.03 2.35
C PRO A 51 2.78 3.44 3.52
N SER A 52 3.94 2.78 3.65
CA SER A 52 4.86 3.09 4.75
C SER A 52 5.29 4.55 4.68
N GLU A 53 5.62 5.15 5.84
CA GLU A 53 6.11 6.52 5.89
C GLU A 53 7.34 6.73 4.97
N VAL A 54 8.17 5.70 4.84
CA VAL A 54 9.32 5.68 3.92
C VAL A 54 8.86 5.79 2.46
N LYS A 55 7.86 4.99 2.04
CA LYS A 55 7.32 5.05 0.66
C LYS A 55 6.75 6.43 0.36
N VAL A 56 5.95 6.99 1.27
CA VAL A 56 5.37 8.33 1.11
C VAL A 56 6.45 9.39 0.99
N LYS A 57 7.47 9.38 1.86
CA LYS A 57 8.60 10.32 1.78
C LYS A 57 9.37 10.18 0.47
N THR A 58 9.60 8.96 0.00
CA THR A 58 10.32 8.73 -1.27
C THR A 58 9.52 9.27 -2.45
N LEU A 59 8.22 8.99 -2.55
CA LEU A 59 7.37 9.49 -3.64
C LEU A 59 7.32 11.02 -3.68
N LEU A 60 7.16 11.67 -2.52
CA LEU A 60 7.20 13.14 -2.42
C LEU A 60 8.53 13.70 -2.94
N LYS A 61 9.64 13.08 -2.55
CA LYS A 61 10.98 13.53 -2.94
C LYS A 61 11.26 13.30 -4.43
N LEU A 62 10.76 12.21 -5.01
CA LEU A 62 10.83 11.97 -6.44
C LEU A 62 10.06 13.05 -7.22
N GLY A 63 8.87 13.43 -6.73
CA GLY A 63 8.09 14.53 -7.30
C GLY A 63 8.80 15.88 -7.21
N GLU A 64 9.43 16.19 -6.07
CA GLU A 64 10.25 17.40 -5.90
C GLU A 64 11.40 17.46 -6.91
N VAL A 65 12.16 16.36 -7.06
CA VAL A 65 13.25 16.26 -8.03
C VAL A 65 12.75 16.41 -9.47
N GLY A 66 11.63 15.76 -9.82
CA GLY A 66 11.00 15.92 -11.13
C GLY A 66 10.63 17.37 -11.44
N ASN A 67 10.08 18.08 -10.46
CA ASN A 67 9.73 19.49 -10.58
C ASN A 67 10.97 20.40 -10.73
N GLU A 68 12.08 20.08 -10.04
CA GLU A 68 13.33 20.81 -10.21
C GLU A 68 13.94 20.58 -11.60
N ILE A 69 13.88 19.35 -12.13
CA ILE A 69 14.30 19.04 -13.50
C ILE A 69 13.49 19.88 -14.50
N ASP A 70 12.17 19.98 -14.33
CA ASP A 70 11.33 20.81 -15.20
C ASP A 70 11.72 22.29 -15.18
N LYS A 71 12.00 22.84 -13.99
CA LYS A 71 12.47 24.23 -13.85
C LYS A 71 13.79 24.45 -14.56
N LEU A 72 14.75 23.55 -14.37
CA LEU A 72 16.07 23.63 -15.01
C LEU A 72 15.97 23.49 -16.54
N MET A 73 15.02 22.70 -17.03
CA MET A 73 14.81 22.51 -18.47
C MET A 73 14.31 23.77 -19.18
N VAL A 74 13.63 24.70 -18.49
CA VAL A 74 13.14 25.96 -19.09
C VAL A 74 14.29 26.77 -19.70
N ASP A 75 15.45 26.77 -19.05
CA ASP A 75 16.62 27.56 -19.46
C ASP A 75 17.55 26.81 -20.44
N ILE A 76 17.28 25.52 -20.71
CA ILE A 76 18.12 24.67 -21.55
C ILE A 76 17.53 24.60 -22.97
N PRO A 77 18.34 24.82 -24.04
CA PRO A 77 17.90 24.63 -25.41
C PRO A 77 17.33 23.23 -25.66
N VAL A 78 16.24 23.14 -26.42
CA VAL A 78 15.45 21.91 -26.61
C VAL A 78 16.31 20.74 -27.12
N GLU A 79 17.34 21.00 -27.94
CA GLU A 79 18.22 19.94 -28.46
C GLU A 79 19.04 19.25 -27.36
N LYS A 80 19.25 19.92 -26.22
CA LYS A 80 20.01 19.41 -25.08
C LYS A 80 19.13 18.83 -23.96
N GLN A 81 17.81 19.00 -24.04
CA GLN A 81 16.87 18.53 -23.03
C GLN A 81 16.64 17.01 -23.04
N LYS A 82 17.07 16.30 -24.09
CA LYS A 82 16.77 14.87 -24.28
C LYS A 82 17.09 14.01 -23.04
N LYS A 83 18.28 14.17 -22.46
CA LYS A 83 18.71 13.42 -21.27
C LYS A 83 17.89 13.74 -20.02
N PHE A 84 17.40 14.97 -19.88
CA PHE A 84 16.57 15.37 -18.75
C PHE A 84 15.16 14.80 -18.86
N LYS A 85 14.61 14.72 -20.09
CA LYS A 85 13.34 14.03 -20.35
C LYS A 85 13.44 12.54 -20.06
N GLU A 86 14.48 11.88 -20.54
CA GLU A 86 14.75 10.46 -20.24
C GLU A 86 14.87 10.21 -18.73
N LEU A 87 15.57 11.08 -17.99
CA LEU A 87 15.67 10.98 -16.53
C LEU A 87 14.31 11.16 -15.84
N LYS A 88 13.48 12.09 -16.33
CA LYS A 88 12.15 12.33 -15.76
C LYS A 88 11.22 11.13 -15.99
N GLU A 89 11.27 10.52 -17.16
CA GLU A 89 10.52 9.30 -17.46
C GLU A 89 10.94 8.15 -16.52
N LEU A 90 12.24 7.96 -16.31
CA LEU A 90 12.74 6.96 -15.35
C LEU A 90 12.31 7.22 -13.90
N LEU A 91 12.24 8.49 -13.48
CA LEU A 91 11.74 8.84 -12.14
C LEU A 91 10.25 8.53 -11.97
N ALA A 92 9.46 8.67 -13.05
CA ALA A 92 8.04 8.32 -13.05
C ALA A 92 7.84 6.79 -12.99
N GLU A 93 8.57 6.04 -13.82
CA GLU A 93 8.55 4.56 -13.80
C GLU A 93 8.93 4.01 -12.41
N LEU A 94 9.94 4.61 -11.76
CA LEU A 94 10.34 4.24 -10.41
C LEU A 94 9.23 4.55 -9.37
N GLY A 95 8.50 5.65 -9.55
CA GLY A 95 7.36 5.99 -8.71
C GLY A 95 6.26 4.94 -8.80
N ASP A 96 5.91 4.52 -10.01
CA ASP A 96 4.91 3.49 -10.28
C ASP A 96 5.33 2.13 -9.67
N GLU A 97 6.61 1.76 -9.79
CA GLU A 97 7.12 0.51 -9.20
C GLU A 97 7.08 0.53 -7.66
N ILE A 98 7.35 1.68 -7.03
CA ILE A 98 7.23 1.86 -5.57
C ILE A 98 5.77 1.74 -5.10
N GLU A 99 4.82 2.25 -5.89
CA GLU A 99 3.38 2.20 -5.58
C GLU A 99 2.82 0.77 -5.73
N LEU A 100 3.30 0.01 -6.72
CA LEU A 100 2.89 -1.37 -6.98
C LEU A 100 3.50 -2.40 -6.03
N CYS A 101 4.61 -2.09 -5.36
CA CYS A 101 5.25 -2.99 -4.41
C CYS A 101 4.52 -2.92 -3.05
N PRO A 102 4.00 -4.02 -2.47
CA PRO A 102 3.17 -4.02 -1.24
C PRO A 102 3.94 -3.88 0.10
#